data_AF-A0A255R9I1-F1
#
_entry.id   AF-A0A255R9I1-F1
#
_cell.length_a   1.000
_cell.length_b   1.000
_cell.length_c   1.000
_cell.angle_alpha   90.00
_cell.angle_beta   90.00
_cell.angle_gamma   90.00
#
_symmetry.space_group_name_H-M   'P 1'
#
loop_
_entity.id
_entity.type
_entity.pdbx_description
1 polymer ?
#
loop_
_entity_poly.entity_id
_entity_poly.type
_entity_poly.pdbx_seq_one_letter_code
_entity_poly.pdbx_strand_id
1 'polypeptide(L)'
;MYQLLSEWEQLTIDSVSRMDAGDSIPHEKLAKAFARSYQGIWYAKQLQAMGEPAGYDLETRFTLLRNALGGFSNSLQKHHQAELSKLKALTEVRRDTLAKAIEMARSGQLSNAEKSVRDLHLRQLLSVFYLPYSGYRDFENEVAPVHNRLIDDLNRERQQQYAEKAQAVVAQSASVVSDFETDSQRVIAELKSAQGDPVEAIRWLDERWSQDNLAISKTRAISLAFGLAGDAAANQQQALHQIDQQAISMLEALIDVASQTGSDQPTIARYAEFVQAVVRLNSHCGNSLNERLQPAFDRWTNQSPELTTAVSTYHQAVKQPMLWMQRRAAEQSEQKKRDYLELDHLTGKPMKPTNADRPSIYLNQSPRVRPLTPANSNLPYNWLEIEANSLVGTLVRTGQSFPPMNAGEASWVPFSQSYASHFMPPKIPALIREHVEATLLVTQSHPPLSLPAAIAIDAIDRGAFLQIGGTIRSVAMSPSVVRFGNPVPEMSQRVLLGKFHNFNSSPPATRSLAWEFELDPKWIQHQLFFLEIETTVSTK
;
A
#
# COMPACT_ATOMS: atom_id res chain seq x y z
N MET A 1 7.45 18.00 11.92
CA MET A 1 6.34 17.90 12.90
C MET A 1 6.50 16.72 13.83
N TYR A 2 6.69 15.50 13.32
CA TYR A 2 6.97 14.32 14.17
C TYR A 2 8.13 14.51 15.15
N GLN A 3 9.25 15.09 14.72
CA GLN A 3 10.37 15.40 15.62
C GLN A 3 9.96 16.32 16.78
N LEU A 4 9.27 17.44 16.49
CA LEU A 4 8.79 18.36 17.53
C LEU A 4 7.78 17.69 18.48
N LEU A 5 6.92 16.81 17.95
CA LEU A 5 6.01 16.02 18.76
C LEU A 5 6.80 15.13 19.73
N SER A 6 7.80 14.40 19.26
CA SER A 6 8.65 13.55 20.11
C SER A 6 9.39 14.36 21.19
N GLU A 7 9.91 15.54 20.84
CA GLU A 7 10.56 16.44 21.80
C GLU A 7 9.59 16.92 22.90
N TRP A 8 8.35 17.27 22.54
CA TRP A 8 7.34 17.70 23.52
C TRP A 8 6.75 16.55 24.32
N GLU A 9 6.62 15.37 23.72
CA GLU A 9 6.24 14.14 24.41
C GLU A 9 7.28 13.80 25.48
N GLN A 10 8.56 13.80 25.14
CA GLN A 10 9.64 13.57 26.11
C GLN A 10 9.64 14.64 27.22
N LEU A 11 9.49 15.92 26.87
CA LEU A 11 9.37 16.99 27.86
C LEU A 11 8.20 16.73 28.84
N THR A 12 7.09 16.21 28.34
CA THR A 12 5.89 15.91 29.14
C THR A 12 6.16 14.72 30.07
N ILE A 13 6.78 13.65 29.55
CA ILE A 13 7.20 12.47 30.32
C ILE A 13 8.13 12.88 31.47
N ASP A 14 9.21 13.60 31.16
CA ASP A 14 10.19 14.06 32.15
C ASP A 14 9.54 14.95 33.21
N SER A 15 8.55 15.75 32.82
CA SER A 15 7.83 16.65 33.73
C SER A 15 6.87 15.90 34.66
N VAL A 16 6.25 14.80 34.21
CA VAL A 16 5.48 13.92 35.09
C VAL A 16 6.39 13.28 36.12
N SER A 17 7.54 12.72 35.72
CA SER A 17 8.49 12.12 36.65
C SER A 17 9.01 13.11 37.69
N ARG A 18 9.29 14.35 37.29
CA ARG A 18 9.68 15.43 38.23
C ARG A 18 8.56 15.79 39.19
N MET A 19 7.33 15.89 38.70
CA MET A 19 6.17 16.20 39.53
C MET A 19 5.95 15.11 40.59
N ASP A 20 6.06 13.83 40.20
CA ASP A 20 5.93 12.69 41.11
C ASP A 20 7.06 12.64 42.15
N ALA A 21 8.26 13.12 41.79
CA ALA A 21 9.40 13.27 42.71
C ALA A 21 9.31 14.54 43.59
N GLY A 22 8.34 15.43 43.37
CA GLY A 22 8.23 16.71 44.07
C GLY A 22 9.18 17.80 43.58
N ASP A 23 9.83 17.59 42.43
CA ASP A 23 10.76 18.55 41.81
C ASP A 23 10.06 19.65 41.03
N SER A 24 10.77 20.74 40.78
CA SER A 24 10.27 21.83 39.94
C SER A 24 10.09 21.38 38.48
N ILE A 25 8.88 21.55 37.94
CA ILE A 25 8.57 21.29 36.53
C ILE A 25 8.88 22.51 35.64
N PRO A 26 9.32 22.30 34.39
CA PRO A 26 9.65 23.37 33.43
C PRO A 26 8.38 24.00 32.82
N HIS A 27 7.56 24.65 33.65
CA HIS A 27 6.21 25.11 33.30
C HIS A 27 6.15 26.04 32.08
N GLU A 28 7.13 26.93 31.86
CA GLU A 28 7.15 27.78 30.66
C GLU A 28 7.35 27.00 29.36
N LYS A 29 8.16 25.93 29.39
CA LYS A 29 8.36 25.06 28.23
C LYS A 29 7.09 24.24 27.98
N LEU A 30 6.43 23.77 29.04
CA LEU A 30 5.15 23.05 28.95
C LEU A 30 4.03 23.93 28.40
N ALA A 31 3.91 25.19 28.84
CA ALA A 31 2.95 26.14 28.31
C ALA A 31 3.16 26.38 26.80
N LYS A 32 4.42 26.52 26.37
CA LYS A 32 4.77 26.60 24.95
C LYS A 32 4.40 25.33 24.19
N ALA A 33 4.71 24.15 24.72
CA ALA A 33 4.34 22.87 24.12
C ALA A 33 2.81 22.73 23.99
N PHE A 34 2.04 23.17 24.99
CA PHE A 34 0.58 23.16 24.97
C PHE A 34 0.04 24.04 23.84
N ALA A 35 0.46 25.30 23.75
CA ALA A 35 0.07 26.17 22.64
C ALA A 35 0.47 25.59 21.27
N ARG A 36 1.67 25.00 21.18
CA ARG A 36 2.14 24.38 19.93
C ARG A 36 1.43 23.08 19.57
N SER A 37 0.88 22.33 20.52
CA SER A 37 0.05 21.15 20.21
C SER A 37 -1.24 21.53 19.48
N TYR A 38 -1.87 22.67 19.82
CA TYR A 38 -2.99 23.21 19.05
C TYR A 38 -2.56 23.57 17.63
N GLN A 39 -1.40 24.23 17.51
CA GLN A 39 -0.83 24.54 16.20
C GLN A 39 -0.56 23.30 15.36
N GLY A 40 -0.06 22.24 15.99
CA GLY A 40 0.15 20.93 15.38
C GLY A 40 -1.15 20.34 14.83
N ILE A 41 -2.26 20.42 15.58
CA ILE A 41 -3.59 20.00 15.12
C ILE A 41 -4.03 20.80 13.89
N TRP A 42 -3.82 22.12 13.87
CA TRP A 42 -4.20 22.96 12.73
C TRP A 42 -3.41 22.61 11.47
N TYR A 43 -2.09 22.38 11.59
CA TYR A 43 -1.27 21.91 10.47
C TYR A 43 -1.62 20.49 10.02
N ALA A 44 -1.99 19.62 10.95
CA ALA A 44 -2.48 18.29 10.64
C ALA A 44 -3.76 18.34 9.80
N LYS A 45 -4.72 19.21 10.15
CA LYS A 45 -5.92 19.47 9.32
C LYS A 45 -5.58 20.03 7.93
N GLN A 46 -4.56 20.88 7.83
CA GLN A 46 -4.09 21.37 6.52
C GLN A 46 -3.54 20.23 5.66
N LEU A 47 -2.77 19.29 6.23
CA LEU A 47 -2.33 18.09 5.53
C LEU A 47 -3.52 17.23 5.08
N GLN A 48 -4.55 17.06 5.92
CA GLN A 48 -5.77 16.35 5.53
C GLN A 48 -6.46 17.03 4.32
N ALA A 49 -6.52 18.35 4.28
CA ALA A 49 -7.05 19.11 3.14
C ALA A 49 -6.21 18.95 1.86
N MET A 50 -4.93 18.61 1.99
CA MET A 50 -4.04 18.24 0.87
C MET A 50 -4.20 16.78 0.44
N GLY A 51 -5.08 16.00 1.06
CA GLY A 51 -5.22 14.57 0.81
C GLY A 51 -4.13 13.71 1.45
N GLU A 52 -3.34 14.26 2.37
CA GLU A 52 -2.20 13.58 3.01
C GLU A 52 -2.64 12.78 4.26
N PRO A 53 -2.53 11.44 4.24
CA PRO A 53 -2.89 10.59 5.38
C PRO A 53 -2.15 10.88 6.68
N ALA A 54 -0.90 11.36 6.60
CA ALA A 54 -0.11 11.74 7.76
C ALA A 54 -0.80 12.81 8.63
N GLY A 55 -1.70 13.61 8.03
CA GLY A 55 -2.53 14.56 8.77
C GLY A 55 -3.46 13.91 9.79
N TYR A 56 -3.93 12.67 9.60
CA TYR A 56 -4.81 12.00 10.58
C TYR A 56 -4.04 11.45 11.78
N ASP A 57 -2.86 10.88 11.55
CA ASP A 57 -1.97 10.41 12.62
C ASP A 57 -1.47 11.59 13.47
N LEU A 58 -1.01 12.67 12.83
CA LEU A 58 -0.57 13.87 13.52
C LEU A 58 -1.69 14.54 14.34
N GLU A 59 -2.90 14.64 13.79
CA GLU A 59 -4.06 15.20 14.52
C GLU A 59 -4.33 14.39 15.79
N THR A 60 -4.33 13.06 15.66
CA THR A 60 -4.56 12.13 16.78
C THR A 60 -3.48 12.32 17.86
N ARG A 61 -2.20 12.30 17.47
CA ARG A 61 -1.08 12.42 18.40
C ARG A 61 -1.02 13.78 19.09
N PHE A 62 -1.20 14.88 18.36
CA PHE A 62 -1.22 16.20 18.98
C PHE A 62 -2.44 16.38 19.90
N THR A 63 -3.58 15.78 19.58
CA THR A 63 -4.76 15.77 20.47
C THR A 63 -4.46 15.04 21.77
N LEU A 64 -3.82 13.87 21.69
CA LEU A 64 -3.40 13.11 22.88
C LEU A 64 -2.39 13.89 23.72
N LEU A 65 -1.35 14.46 23.09
CA LEU A 65 -0.34 15.27 23.78
C LEU A 65 -0.95 16.50 24.45
N ARG A 66 -1.83 17.22 23.76
CA ARG A 66 -2.56 18.37 24.32
C ARG A 66 -3.32 17.98 25.59
N ASN A 67 -4.04 16.86 25.54
CA ASN A 67 -4.82 16.38 26.68
C ASN A 67 -3.91 16.00 27.86
N ALA A 68 -2.76 15.37 27.59
CA ALA A 68 -1.76 15.06 28.62
C ALA A 68 -1.17 16.33 29.25
N LEU A 69 -0.80 17.32 28.44
CA LEU A 69 -0.29 18.61 28.90
C LEU A 69 -1.31 19.37 29.76
N GLY A 70 -2.60 19.27 29.45
CA GLY A 70 -3.67 19.87 30.26
C GLY A 70 -3.71 19.38 31.71
N GLY A 71 -3.13 18.21 32.01
CA GLY A 71 -3.09 17.66 33.37
C GLY A 71 -2.23 18.47 34.36
N PHE A 72 -1.32 19.33 33.89
CA PHE A 72 -0.42 20.10 34.75
C PHE A 72 -1.04 21.33 35.40
N SER A 73 -2.24 21.77 34.98
CA SER A 73 -2.85 23.01 35.47
C SER A 73 -3.04 23.02 36.99
N ASN A 74 -3.33 21.86 37.59
CA ASN A 74 -3.55 21.72 39.03
C ASN A 74 -2.26 21.93 39.83
N SER A 75 -1.12 21.47 39.32
CA SER A 75 0.20 21.61 39.96
C SER A 75 0.75 23.04 39.84
N LEU A 76 0.10 23.91 39.05
CA LEU A 76 0.54 25.27 38.76
C LEU A 76 -0.36 26.36 39.36
N GLN A 77 -1.15 26.02 40.38
CA GLN A 77 -2.08 26.91 41.10
C GLN A 77 -1.52 28.27 41.49
N LYS A 78 -0.25 28.33 41.89
CA LYS A 78 0.43 29.57 42.27
C LYS A 78 0.46 30.64 41.16
N HIS A 79 0.32 30.25 39.89
CA HIS A 79 0.33 31.16 38.74
C HIS A 79 -1.07 31.59 38.29
N HIS A 80 -2.14 30.97 38.81
CA HIS A 80 -3.51 31.14 38.31
C HIS A 80 -3.95 32.61 38.30
N GLN A 81 -3.81 33.31 39.41
CA GLN A 81 -4.33 34.68 39.55
C GLN A 81 -3.61 35.69 38.65
N ALA A 82 -2.30 35.53 38.48
CA ALA A 82 -1.50 36.38 37.61
C ALA A 82 -1.88 36.19 36.15
N GLU A 83 -2.00 34.94 35.68
CA GLU A 83 -2.37 34.63 34.30
C GLU A 83 -3.83 34.98 33.99
N LEU A 84 -4.74 34.79 34.96
CA LEU A 84 -6.13 35.23 34.83
C LEU A 84 -6.24 36.75 34.67
N SER A 85 -5.43 37.52 35.42
CA SER A 85 -5.41 38.98 35.30
C SER A 85 -4.89 39.43 33.95
N LYS A 86 -3.85 38.77 33.40
CA LYS A 86 -3.36 39.01 32.04
C LYS A 86 -4.44 38.74 30.98
N LEU A 87 -5.16 37.62 31.09
CA LEU A 87 -6.24 37.27 30.17
C LEU A 87 -7.42 38.25 30.21
N LYS A 88 -7.76 38.76 31.39
CA LYS A 88 -8.80 39.79 31.56
C LYS A 88 -8.38 41.13 30.97
N ALA A 89 -7.12 41.54 31.16
CA ALA A 89 -6.60 42.79 30.61
C ALA A 89 -6.59 42.82 29.07
N LEU A 90 -6.53 41.65 28.42
CA LEU A 90 -6.54 41.52 26.96
C LEU A 90 -7.94 41.42 26.34
N THR A 91 -9.02 41.58 27.12
CA THR A 91 -10.40 41.36 26.66
C THR A 91 -10.79 42.27 25.49
N GLU A 92 -10.55 43.59 25.59
CA GLU A 92 -10.90 44.54 24.52
C GLU A 92 -10.07 44.30 23.25
N VAL A 93 -8.76 44.06 23.41
CA VAL A 93 -7.88 43.73 22.28
C VAL A 93 -8.34 42.45 21.56
N ARG A 94 -8.76 41.43 22.33
CA ARG A 94 -9.31 40.18 21.79
C ARG A 94 -10.59 40.43 21.01
N ARG A 95 -11.56 41.15 21.58
CA ARG A 95 -12.83 41.49 20.91
C ARG A 95 -12.60 42.26 19.61
N ASP A 96 -11.74 43.28 19.64
CA ASP A 96 -11.39 44.07 18.46
C ASP A 96 -10.73 43.22 17.36
N THR A 97 -9.82 42.32 17.76
CA THR A 97 -9.13 41.42 16.81
C THR A 97 -10.11 40.45 16.18
N LEU A 98 -11.01 39.84 16.97
CA LEU A 98 -12.03 38.92 16.47
C LEU A 98 -13.02 39.63 15.54
N ALA A 99 -13.47 40.84 15.89
CA ALA A 99 -14.35 41.64 15.04
C ALA A 99 -13.69 41.98 13.70
N LYS A 100 -12.43 42.44 13.72
CA LYS A 100 -11.65 42.72 12.50
C LYS A 100 -11.44 41.46 11.65
N ALA A 101 -11.14 40.32 12.28
CA ALA A 101 -10.96 39.06 11.56
C ALA A 101 -12.26 38.59 10.89
N ILE A 102 -13.41 38.77 11.53
CA ILE A 102 -14.72 38.45 10.95
C ILE A 102 -15.00 39.35 9.73
N GLU A 103 -14.71 40.65 9.81
CA GLU A 103 -14.84 41.57 8.68
C GLU A 103 -13.87 41.22 7.53
N MET A 104 -12.61 40.89 7.86
CA MET A 104 -11.65 40.41 6.86
C MET A 104 -12.15 39.14 6.16
N ALA A 105 -12.69 38.17 6.91
CA ALA A 105 -13.26 36.96 6.35
C ALA A 105 -14.46 37.25 5.43
N ARG A 106 -15.35 38.18 5.81
CA ARG A 106 -16.48 38.64 4.98
C ARG A 106 -16.01 39.30 3.67
N SER A 107 -14.88 39.99 3.70
CA SER A 107 -14.25 40.62 2.53
C SER A 107 -13.43 39.66 1.66
N GLY A 108 -13.44 38.35 1.94
CA GLY A 108 -12.67 37.33 1.20
C GLY A 108 -11.20 37.22 1.60
N GLN A 109 -10.75 37.92 2.64
CA GLN A 109 -9.37 37.89 3.13
C GLN A 109 -9.15 36.79 4.19
N LEU A 110 -9.60 35.56 3.93
CA LEU A 110 -9.60 34.46 4.91
C LEU A 110 -8.22 34.14 5.47
N SER A 111 -7.16 34.15 4.64
CA SER A 111 -5.80 33.86 5.12
C SER A 111 -5.27 34.93 6.08
N ASN A 112 -5.64 36.19 5.89
CA ASN A 112 -5.25 37.28 6.78
C ASN A 112 -6.07 37.22 8.08
N ALA A 113 -7.36 36.94 7.96
CA ALA A 113 -8.25 36.70 9.10
C ALA A 113 -7.71 35.57 9.99
N GLU A 114 -7.42 34.39 9.44
CA GLU A 114 -6.86 33.27 10.22
C GLU A 114 -5.55 33.63 10.88
N LYS A 115 -4.61 34.25 10.15
CA LYS A 115 -3.31 34.64 10.71
C LYS A 115 -3.47 35.57 11.92
N SER A 116 -4.38 36.54 11.85
CA SER A 116 -4.64 37.48 12.95
C SER A 116 -5.20 36.79 14.19
N VAL A 117 -6.14 35.86 14.01
CA VAL A 117 -6.75 35.10 15.12
C VAL A 117 -5.78 34.06 15.66
N ARG A 118 -4.97 33.41 14.81
CA ARG A 118 -3.97 32.41 15.21
C ARG A 118 -2.96 32.99 16.19
N ASP A 119 -2.39 34.15 15.88
CA ASP A 119 -1.36 34.76 16.73
C ASP A 119 -1.93 35.16 18.10
N LEU A 120 -3.16 35.67 18.12
CA LEU A 120 -3.93 35.93 19.34
C LEU A 120 -4.18 34.63 20.12
N HIS A 121 -4.68 33.59 19.46
CA HIS A 121 -5.05 32.33 20.08
C HIS A 121 -3.83 31.62 20.68
N LEU A 122 -2.70 31.58 19.97
CA LEU A 122 -1.45 31.01 20.48
C LEU A 122 -0.95 31.74 21.73
N ARG A 123 -1.01 33.08 21.74
CA ARG A 123 -0.65 33.86 22.94
C ARG A 123 -1.59 33.56 24.11
N GLN A 124 -2.89 33.44 23.83
CA GLN A 124 -3.88 33.12 24.85
C GLN A 124 -3.67 31.73 25.45
N LEU A 125 -3.34 30.74 24.62
CA LEU A 125 -3.07 29.36 25.05
C LEU A 125 -1.90 29.26 26.03
N LEU A 126 -0.90 30.15 25.94
CA LEU A 126 0.21 30.20 26.90
C LEU A 126 -0.28 30.52 28.33
N SER A 127 -1.27 31.40 28.47
CA SER A 127 -1.83 31.78 29.78
C SER A 127 -2.93 30.81 30.23
N VAL A 128 -3.74 30.30 29.28
CA VAL A 128 -4.80 29.31 29.54
C VAL A 128 -4.25 28.02 30.13
N PHE A 129 -3.07 27.57 29.70
CA PHE A 129 -2.39 26.38 30.23
C PHE A 129 -2.30 26.35 31.76
N TYR A 130 -2.15 27.52 32.39
CA TYR A 130 -2.04 27.59 33.83
C TYR A 130 -3.37 27.42 34.55
N LEU A 131 -4.51 27.63 33.92
CA LEU A 131 -5.81 27.66 34.59
C LEU A 131 -6.48 26.26 34.60
N PRO A 132 -7.35 25.97 35.58
CA PRO A 132 -8.19 24.78 35.53
C PRO A 132 -9.26 24.93 34.45
N TYR A 133 -9.87 23.81 34.01
CA TYR A 133 -10.90 23.79 32.96
C TYR A 133 -12.02 24.82 33.17
N SER A 134 -12.53 24.95 34.40
CA SER A 134 -13.57 25.92 34.73
C SER A 134 -13.12 27.38 34.56
N GLY A 135 -11.83 27.67 34.70
CA GLY A 135 -11.27 29.01 34.65
C GLY A 135 -10.85 29.48 33.27
N TYR A 136 -10.39 28.58 32.38
CA TYR A 136 -10.01 28.98 31.02
C TYR A 136 -11.11 28.82 29.96
N ARG A 137 -12.14 27.99 30.22
CA ARG A 137 -13.16 27.65 29.22
C ARG A 137 -13.78 28.88 28.56
N ASP A 138 -14.08 29.92 29.32
CA ASP A 138 -14.70 31.15 28.79
C ASP A 138 -13.77 31.87 27.81
N PHE A 139 -12.48 31.95 28.14
CA PHE A 139 -11.49 32.56 27.26
C PHE A 139 -11.27 31.73 26.00
N GLU A 140 -11.09 30.41 26.15
CA GLU A 140 -10.90 29.52 24.99
C GLU A 140 -12.13 29.54 24.07
N ASN A 141 -13.34 29.46 24.62
CA ASN A 141 -14.58 29.48 23.84
C ASN A 141 -14.86 30.81 23.13
N GLU A 142 -14.24 31.90 23.55
CA GLU A 142 -14.34 33.19 22.84
C GLU A 142 -13.54 33.16 21.52
N VAL A 143 -12.37 32.49 21.50
CA VAL A 143 -11.43 32.52 20.35
C VAL A 143 -11.48 31.25 19.51
N ALA A 144 -11.50 30.07 20.15
CA ALA A 144 -11.36 28.79 19.47
C ALA A 144 -12.45 28.52 18.43
N PRO A 145 -13.75 28.82 18.67
CA PRO A 145 -14.79 28.62 17.65
C PRO A 145 -14.57 29.49 16.41
N VAL A 146 -14.18 30.76 16.57
CA VAL A 146 -13.89 31.66 15.45
C VAL A 146 -12.67 31.15 14.69
N HIS A 147 -11.60 30.79 15.40
CA HIS A 147 -10.39 30.28 14.77
C HIS A 147 -10.62 28.98 14.00
N ASN A 148 -11.30 28.01 14.61
CA ASN A 148 -11.62 26.73 14.00
C ASN A 148 -12.47 26.92 12.75
N ARG A 149 -13.46 27.82 12.79
CA ARG A 149 -14.26 28.15 11.60
C ARG A 149 -13.40 28.71 10.45
N LEU A 150 -12.51 29.65 10.74
CA LEU A 150 -11.59 30.21 9.73
C LEU A 150 -10.67 29.14 9.13
N ILE A 151 -10.14 28.24 9.97
CA ILE A 151 -9.32 27.11 9.53
C ILE A 151 -10.14 26.17 8.64
N ASP A 152 -11.35 25.82 9.05
CA ASP A 152 -12.21 24.91 8.30
C ASP A 152 -12.64 25.52 6.95
N ASP A 153 -12.94 26.83 6.91
CA ASP A 153 -13.25 27.54 5.66
C ASP A 153 -12.01 27.64 4.74
N LEU A 154 -10.83 27.97 5.27
CA LEU A 154 -9.58 27.95 4.51
C LEU A 154 -9.21 26.56 3.98
N ASN A 155 -9.41 25.53 4.80
CA ASN A 155 -9.13 24.16 4.39
C ASN A 155 -10.13 23.69 3.32
N ARG A 156 -11.37 24.19 3.32
CA ARG A 156 -12.32 23.96 2.23
C ARG A 156 -11.84 24.59 0.92
N GLU A 157 -11.38 25.85 0.94
CA GLU A 157 -10.80 26.50 -0.25
C GLU A 157 -9.57 25.76 -0.77
N ARG A 158 -8.66 25.37 0.14
CA ARG A 158 -7.46 24.58 -0.21
C ARG A 158 -7.86 23.25 -0.82
N GLN A 159 -8.79 22.54 -0.22
CA GLN A 159 -9.26 21.24 -0.72
C GLN A 159 -9.85 21.38 -2.13
N GLN A 160 -10.61 22.44 -2.41
CA GLN A 160 -11.11 22.73 -3.75
C GLN A 160 -9.96 22.96 -4.74
N GLN A 161 -8.99 23.82 -4.40
CA GLN A 161 -7.83 24.08 -5.26
C GLN A 161 -6.99 22.83 -5.53
N TYR A 162 -6.80 21.96 -4.53
CA TYR A 162 -6.10 20.70 -4.70
C TYR A 162 -6.92 19.68 -5.50
N ALA A 163 -8.25 19.65 -5.30
CA ALA A 163 -9.16 18.80 -6.08
C ALA A 163 -9.16 19.18 -7.56
N GLU A 164 -9.12 20.48 -7.91
CA GLU A 164 -9.00 20.94 -9.31
C GLU A 164 -7.69 20.46 -9.95
N LYS A 165 -6.57 20.58 -9.24
CA LYS A 165 -5.28 20.05 -9.69
C LYS A 165 -5.31 18.53 -9.86
N ALA A 166 -5.93 17.83 -8.92
CA ALA A 166 -6.11 16.39 -8.98
C ALA A 166 -6.96 15.98 -10.19
N GLN A 167 -8.06 16.68 -10.47
CA GLN A 167 -8.90 16.44 -11.65
C GLN A 167 -8.11 16.59 -12.96
N ALA A 168 -7.23 17.58 -13.06
CA ALA A 168 -6.38 17.74 -14.24
C ALA A 168 -5.43 16.54 -14.45
N VAL A 169 -4.86 15.99 -13.37
CA VAL A 169 -4.01 14.78 -13.44
C VAL A 169 -4.84 13.55 -13.82
N VAL A 170 -6.05 13.42 -13.27
CA VAL A 170 -6.96 12.31 -13.63
C VAL A 170 -7.33 12.38 -15.11
N ALA A 171 -7.65 13.57 -15.62
CA ALA A 171 -8.00 13.79 -17.02
C ALA A 171 -6.86 13.43 -17.98
N GLN A 172 -5.59 13.68 -17.60
CA GLN A 172 -4.43 13.27 -18.40
C GLN A 172 -4.30 11.76 -18.56
N SER A 173 -4.85 10.97 -17.64
CA SER A 173 -4.81 9.50 -17.71
C SER A 173 -6.06 8.90 -18.39
N ALA A 174 -6.97 9.71 -18.92
CA ALA A 174 -8.22 9.22 -19.50
C ALA A 174 -8.00 8.43 -20.81
N SER A 175 -6.93 8.73 -21.56
CA SER A 175 -6.61 8.05 -22.82
C SER A 175 -5.78 6.78 -22.66
N VAL A 176 -5.33 6.43 -21.45
CA VAL A 176 -4.38 5.32 -21.25
C VAL A 176 -4.88 4.01 -21.88
N VAL A 177 -6.16 3.67 -21.71
CA VAL A 177 -6.76 2.46 -22.30
C VAL A 177 -6.82 2.53 -23.83
N SER A 178 -7.21 3.68 -24.40
CA SER A 178 -7.30 3.84 -25.86
C SER A 178 -5.92 3.92 -26.52
N ASP A 179 -4.93 4.50 -25.83
CA ASP A 179 -3.55 4.59 -26.28
C ASP A 179 -2.92 3.20 -26.26
N PHE A 180 -3.13 2.43 -25.20
CA PHE A 180 -2.71 1.02 -25.11
C PHE A 180 -3.28 0.19 -26.27
N GLU A 181 -4.58 0.33 -26.57
CA GLU A 181 -5.21 -0.35 -27.68
C GLU A 181 -4.61 0.05 -29.03
N THR A 182 -4.45 1.35 -29.26
CA THR A 182 -3.90 1.90 -30.52
C THR A 182 -2.47 1.43 -30.74
N ASP A 183 -1.62 1.51 -29.71
CA ASP A 183 -0.24 1.04 -29.79
C ASP A 183 -0.16 -0.48 -29.97
N SER A 184 -1.02 -1.26 -29.30
CA SER A 184 -1.10 -2.71 -29.48
C SER A 184 -1.44 -3.08 -30.92
N GLN A 185 -2.41 -2.40 -31.53
CA GLN A 185 -2.80 -2.59 -32.93
C GLN A 185 -1.66 -2.21 -33.90
N ARG A 186 -0.93 -1.13 -33.60
CA ARG A 186 0.24 -0.70 -34.37
C ARG A 186 1.34 -1.78 -34.36
N VAL A 187 1.71 -2.30 -33.19
CA VAL A 187 2.72 -3.35 -33.06
C VAL A 187 2.32 -4.63 -33.83
N ILE A 188 1.04 -5.02 -33.74
CA ILE A 188 0.52 -6.16 -34.52
C ILE A 188 0.66 -5.91 -36.03
N ALA A 189 0.38 -4.69 -36.50
CA ALA A 189 0.50 -4.33 -37.92
C ALA A 189 1.96 -4.32 -38.41
N GLU A 190 2.88 -3.80 -37.59
CA GLU A 190 4.33 -3.81 -37.86
C GLU A 190 4.90 -5.24 -37.94
N LEU A 191 4.40 -6.16 -37.11
CA LEU A 191 4.76 -7.57 -37.22
C LEU A 191 4.22 -8.20 -38.51
N LYS A 192 2.97 -7.92 -38.89
CA LYS A 192 2.37 -8.42 -40.13
C LYS A 192 3.10 -7.93 -41.39
N SER A 193 3.70 -6.75 -41.37
CA SER A 193 4.55 -6.24 -42.45
C SER A 193 5.97 -6.81 -42.45
N ALA A 194 6.26 -7.79 -41.58
CA ALA A 194 7.55 -8.43 -41.37
C ALA A 194 8.67 -7.47 -40.90
N GLN A 195 8.31 -6.39 -40.20
CA GLN A 195 9.25 -5.37 -39.72
C GLN A 195 9.64 -5.51 -38.24
N GLY A 196 9.35 -6.63 -37.57
CA GLY A 196 9.68 -6.82 -36.16
C GLY A 196 9.77 -8.27 -35.70
N ASP A 197 10.28 -8.48 -34.48
CA ASP A 197 10.37 -9.78 -33.81
C ASP A 197 9.19 -9.98 -32.83
N PRO A 198 8.39 -11.05 -32.98
CA PRO A 198 7.32 -11.36 -32.04
C PRO A 198 7.76 -11.51 -30.58
N VAL A 199 8.99 -11.95 -30.30
CA VAL A 199 9.51 -12.07 -28.93
C VAL A 199 9.77 -10.68 -28.33
N GLU A 200 10.31 -9.75 -29.11
CA GLU A 200 10.47 -8.36 -28.69
C GLU A 200 9.12 -7.67 -28.45
N ALA A 201 8.11 -7.99 -29.26
CA ALA A 201 6.75 -7.47 -29.08
C ALA A 201 6.10 -7.94 -27.77
N ILE A 202 6.34 -9.17 -27.33
CA ILE A 202 5.90 -9.66 -26.01
C ILE A 202 6.58 -8.87 -24.88
N ARG A 203 7.88 -8.60 -25.00
CA ARG A 203 8.61 -7.81 -23.99
C ARG A 203 8.10 -6.37 -23.92
N TRP A 204 7.85 -5.76 -25.08
CA TRP A 204 7.22 -4.45 -25.16
C TRP A 204 5.85 -4.44 -24.48
N LEU A 205 5.02 -5.46 -24.71
CA LEU A 205 3.70 -5.59 -24.10
C LEU A 205 3.80 -5.65 -22.57
N ASP A 206 4.73 -6.43 -22.02
CA ASP A 206 5.00 -6.54 -20.59
C ASP A 206 5.38 -5.18 -19.97
N GLU A 207 6.32 -4.47 -20.58
CA GLU A 207 6.75 -3.15 -20.13
C GLU A 207 5.61 -2.12 -20.22
N ARG A 208 4.85 -2.12 -21.31
CA ARG A 208 3.77 -1.16 -21.55
C ARG A 208 2.58 -1.41 -20.64
N TRP A 209 2.13 -2.66 -20.50
CA TRP A 209 1.06 -3.05 -19.57
C TRP A 209 1.40 -2.60 -18.15
N SER A 210 2.67 -2.74 -17.75
CA SER A 210 3.14 -2.27 -16.45
C SER A 210 2.96 -0.76 -16.27
N GLN A 211 3.47 0.01 -17.22
CA GLN A 211 3.45 1.47 -17.15
C GLN A 211 2.01 2.00 -17.08
N ASP A 212 1.12 1.41 -17.88
CA ASP A 212 -0.28 1.85 -17.97
C ASP A 212 -1.08 1.42 -16.73
N ASN A 213 -0.85 0.22 -16.19
CA ASN A 213 -1.42 -0.19 -14.90
C ASN A 213 -1.00 0.75 -13.78
N LEU A 214 0.29 1.12 -13.72
CA LEU A 214 0.81 2.06 -12.72
C LEU A 214 0.19 3.45 -12.87
N ALA A 215 -0.01 3.93 -14.10
CA ALA A 215 -0.64 5.21 -14.37
C ALA A 215 -2.10 5.24 -13.90
N ILE A 216 -2.91 4.22 -14.26
CA ILE A 216 -4.32 4.11 -13.83
C ILE A 216 -4.40 4.01 -12.31
N SER A 217 -3.53 3.20 -11.72
CA SER A 217 -3.39 3.01 -10.28
C SER A 217 -3.17 4.32 -9.52
N LYS A 218 -2.21 5.12 -9.99
CA LYS A 218 -1.89 6.44 -9.44
C LYS A 218 -3.08 7.39 -9.53
N THR A 219 -3.73 7.40 -10.69
CA THR A 219 -4.91 8.23 -10.94
C THR A 219 -6.10 7.86 -10.05
N ARG A 220 -6.29 6.57 -9.78
CA ARG A 220 -7.28 6.10 -8.80
C ARG A 220 -6.94 6.56 -7.39
N ALA A 221 -5.69 6.44 -6.97
CA ALA A 221 -5.24 6.88 -5.64
C ALA A 221 -5.51 8.38 -5.41
N ILE A 222 -5.18 9.20 -6.40
CA ILE A 222 -5.44 10.64 -6.40
C ILE A 222 -6.96 10.90 -6.32
N SER A 223 -7.75 10.18 -7.12
CA SER A 223 -9.22 10.30 -7.10
C SER A 223 -9.80 9.98 -5.72
N LEU A 224 -9.28 8.94 -5.06
CA LEU A 224 -9.68 8.55 -3.71
C LEU A 224 -9.23 9.54 -2.64
N ALA A 225 -8.03 10.11 -2.76
CA ALA A 225 -7.48 11.08 -1.81
C ALA A 225 -8.37 12.33 -1.69
N PHE A 226 -8.94 12.77 -2.82
CA PHE A 226 -9.74 13.98 -2.93
C PHE A 226 -11.25 13.73 -2.99
N GLY A 227 -11.69 12.47 -2.85
CA GLY A 227 -13.12 12.15 -2.89
C GLY A 227 -13.78 12.47 -4.23
N LEU A 228 -13.03 12.40 -5.34
CA LEU A 228 -13.55 12.53 -6.71
C LEU A 228 -14.38 11.30 -7.15
N ALA A 229 -14.67 10.40 -6.21
CA ALA A 229 -15.00 8.99 -6.38
C ALA A 229 -16.49 8.69 -6.63
N GLY A 230 -17.17 9.52 -7.42
CA GLY A 230 -18.44 9.12 -8.03
C GLY A 230 -18.19 8.10 -9.16
N ASP A 231 -18.26 8.56 -10.41
CA ASP A 231 -18.03 7.69 -11.58
C ASP A 231 -16.54 7.35 -11.81
N ALA A 232 -15.62 8.21 -11.35
CA ALA A 232 -14.20 8.07 -11.65
C ALA A 232 -13.60 6.75 -11.11
N ALA A 233 -13.81 6.43 -9.83
CA ALA A 233 -13.21 5.24 -9.19
C ALA A 233 -13.70 3.93 -9.84
N ALA A 234 -14.98 3.86 -10.21
CA ALA A 234 -15.54 2.74 -10.95
C ALA A 234 -14.94 2.66 -12.37
N ASN A 235 -14.83 3.80 -13.06
CA ASN A 235 -14.21 3.88 -14.38
C ASN A 235 -12.74 3.42 -14.35
N GLN A 236 -11.98 3.70 -13.28
CA GLN A 236 -10.58 3.27 -13.18
C GLN A 236 -10.45 1.78 -12.84
N GLN A 237 -11.33 1.20 -12.03
CA GLN A 237 -11.39 -0.26 -11.87
C GLN A 237 -11.73 -0.95 -13.19
N GLN A 238 -12.65 -0.37 -13.96
CA GLN A 238 -12.99 -0.86 -15.29
C GLN A 238 -11.81 -0.71 -16.26
N ALA A 239 -11.07 0.40 -16.22
CA ALA A 239 -9.90 0.62 -17.05
C ALA A 239 -8.79 -0.41 -16.80
N LEU A 240 -8.51 -0.76 -15.52
CA LEU A 240 -7.56 -1.83 -15.19
C LEU A 240 -8.00 -3.17 -15.81
N HIS A 241 -9.27 -3.55 -15.62
CA HIS A 241 -9.80 -4.76 -16.22
C HIS A 241 -9.77 -4.73 -17.76
N GLN A 242 -9.99 -3.57 -18.38
CA GLN A 242 -9.91 -3.41 -19.83
C GLN A 242 -8.49 -3.62 -20.35
N ILE A 243 -7.47 -3.06 -19.68
CA ILE A 243 -6.07 -3.28 -20.05
C ILE A 243 -5.69 -4.75 -19.91
N ASP A 244 -6.13 -5.43 -18.85
CA ASP A 244 -5.89 -6.87 -18.69
C ASP A 244 -6.49 -7.68 -19.84
N GLN A 245 -7.73 -7.38 -20.22
CA GLN A 245 -8.39 -8.05 -21.35
C GLN A 245 -7.69 -7.73 -22.68
N GLN A 246 -7.30 -6.48 -22.91
CA GLN A 246 -6.59 -6.06 -24.12
C GLN A 246 -5.21 -6.70 -24.24
N ALA A 247 -4.47 -6.82 -23.13
CA ALA A 247 -3.18 -7.50 -23.12
C ALA A 247 -3.32 -8.99 -23.48
N ILE A 248 -4.34 -9.67 -22.96
CA ILE A 248 -4.63 -11.06 -23.33
C ILE A 248 -5.00 -11.18 -24.82
N SER A 249 -5.88 -10.31 -25.33
CA SER A 249 -6.24 -10.29 -26.74
C SER A 249 -5.05 -9.96 -27.65
N MET A 250 -4.14 -9.09 -27.20
CA MET A 250 -2.90 -8.82 -27.92
C MET A 250 -2.00 -10.06 -27.97
N LEU A 251 -1.86 -10.80 -26.87
CA LEU A 251 -1.11 -12.06 -26.85
C LEU A 251 -1.66 -13.09 -27.84
N GLU A 252 -2.99 -13.25 -27.90
CA GLU A 252 -3.65 -14.11 -28.89
C GLU A 252 -3.31 -13.69 -30.32
N ALA A 253 -3.39 -12.38 -30.61
CA ALA A 253 -3.06 -11.84 -31.92
C ALA A 253 -1.56 -11.98 -32.27
N LEU A 254 -0.67 -11.80 -31.28
CA LEU A 254 0.77 -11.98 -31.46
C LEU A 254 1.11 -13.44 -31.79
N ILE A 255 0.45 -14.41 -31.15
CA ILE A 255 0.59 -15.84 -31.47
C ILE A 255 0.18 -16.10 -32.92
N ASP A 256 -0.99 -15.60 -33.32
CA ASP A 256 -1.51 -15.80 -34.68
C ASP A 256 -0.58 -15.16 -35.73
N VAL A 257 -0.06 -13.95 -35.48
CA VAL A 257 0.89 -13.29 -36.39
C VAL A 257 2.23 -14.00 -36.42
N ALA A 258 2.79 -14.38 -35.27
CA ALA A 258 4.07 -15.10 -35.19
C ALA A 258 4.04 -16.42 -35.97
N SER A 259 2.89 -17.09 -35.97
CA SER A 259 2.67 -18.31 -36.75
C SER A 259 2.71 -18.07 -38.28
N GLN A 260 2.43 -16.85 -38.73
CA GLN A 260 2.35 -16.48 -40.15
C GLN A 260 3.61 -15.77 -40.67
N THR A 261 4.35 -15.08 -39.79
CA THR A 261 5.52 -14.28 -40.16
C THR A 261 6.81 -15.09 -40.09
N GLY A 262 7.25 -15.61 -41.24
CA GLY A 262 8.56 -16.27 -41.39
C GLY A 262 8.73 -16.83 -42.81
N SER A 263 9.91 -16.63 -43.41
CA SER A 263 10.25 -17.21 -44.72
C SER A 263 10.56 -18.72 -44.66
N ASP A 264 10.74 -19.25 -43.46
CA ASP A 264 10.97 -20.66 -43.18
C ASP A 264 9.84 -21.19 -42.27
N GLN A 265 9.49 -22.46 -42.45
CA GLN A 265 8.43 -23.18 -41.74
C GLN A 265 8.43 -22.90 -40.21
N PRO A 266 7.27 -22.99 -39.53
CA PRO A 266 7.21 -22.85 -38.08
C PRO A 266 8.12 -23.91 -37.41
N THR A 267 9.27 -23.47 -36.90
CA THR A 267 10.24 -24.36 -36.26
C THR A 267 9.87 -24.61 -34.80
N ILE A 268 10.25 -25.78 -34.29
CA ILE A 268 10.09 -26.15 -32.87
C ILE A 268 10.80 -25.13 -31.96
N ALA A 269 11.99 -24.66 -32.37
CA ALA A 269 12.76 -23.68 -31.61
C ALA A 269 12.00 -22.36 -31.44
N ARG A 270 11.45 -21.82 -32.52
CA ARG A 270 10.70 -20.55 -32.48
C ARG A 270 9.40 -20.66 -31.69
N TYR A 271 8.71 -21.80 -31.81
CA TYR A 271 7.55 -22.09 -30.98
C TYR A 271 7.92 -22.09 -29.49
N ALA A 272 9.03 -22.73 -29.12
CA ALA A 272 9.48 -22.81 -27.73
C ALA A 272 9.93 -21.46 -27.15
N GLU A 273 10.65 -20.66 -27.93
CA GLU A 273 11.02 -19.27 -27.56
C GLU A 273 9.78 -18.44 -27.25
N PHE A 274 8.74 -18.57 -28.08
CA PHE A 274 7.48 -17.87 -27.88
C PHE A 274 6.74 -18.35 -26.62
N VAL A 275 6.66 -19.67 -26.40
CA VAL A 275 6.09 -20.24 -25.18
C VAL A 275 6.80 -19.67 -23.95
N GLN A 276 8.14 -19.62 -23.94
CA GLN A 276 8.92 -19.05 -22.84
C GLN A 276 8.68 -17.54 -22.64
N ALA A 277 8.57 -16.78 -23.73
CA ALA A 277 8.32 -15.34 -23.66
C ALA A 277 6.95 -15.02 -23.02
N VAL A 278 5.91 -15.77 -23.40
CA VAL A 278 4.53 -15.59 -22.88
C VAL A 278 4.46 -15.84 -21.36
N VAL A 279 5.28 -16.74 -20.81
CA VAL A 279 5.24 -17.07 -19.37
C VAL A 279 5.48 -15.85 -18.48
N ARG A 280 6.29 -14.88 -18.92
CA ARG A 280 6.57 -13.67 -18.13
C ARG A 280 5.29 -12.89 -17.80
N LEU A 281 4.33 -12.88 -18.73
CA LEU A 281 3.02 -12.24 -18.59
C LEU A 281 1.99 -13.11 -17.84
N ASN A 282 2.21 -14.43 -17.75
CA ASN A 282 1.29 -15.37 -17.10
C ASN A 282 1.05 -15.06 -15.63
N SER A 283 2.08 -14.58 -14.93
CA SER A 283 1.91 -14.22 -13.52
C SER A 283 0.89 -13.09 -13.33
N HIS A 284 0.60 -12.26 -14.34
CA HIS A 284 -0.23 -11.06 -14.21
C HIS A 284 -1.65 -11.23 -14.77
N CYS A 285 -1.81 -11.97 -15.87
CA CYS A 285 -3.12 -12.17 -16.53
C CYS A 285 -3.98 -13.30 -15.90
N GLY A 286 -3.51 -13.91 -14.80
CA GLY A 286 -4.26 -14.89 -14.02
C GLY A 286 -4.23 -16.32 -14.56
N ASN A 287 -4.78 -17.24 -13.76
CA ASN A 287 -4.67 -18.69 -13.97
C ASN A 287 -5.43 -19.23 -15.20
N SER A 288 -6.21 -18.39 -15.90
CA SER A 288 -6.95 -18.75 -17.12
C SER A 288 -6.20 -18.41 -18.41
N LEU A 289 -4.98 -17.85 -18.33
CA LEU A 289 -4.20 -17.50 -19.52
C LEU A 289 -3.94 -18.74 -20.39
N ASN A 290 -3.61 -19.88 -19.78
CA ASN A 290 -3.41 -21.14 -20.52
C ASN A 290 -4.66 -21.54 -21.31
N GLU A 291 -5.84 -21.51 -20.69
CA GLU A 291 -7.10 -21.88 -21.35
C GLU A 291 -7.45 -20.94 -22.51
N ARG A 292 -7.14 -19.64 -22.36
CA ARG A 292 -7.40 -18.62 -23.38
C ARG A 292 -6.43 -18.67 -24.55
N LEU A 293 -5.15 -18.92 -24.29
CA LEU A 293 -4.12 -18.96 -25.34
C LEU A 293 -4.04 -20.32 -26.06
N GLN A 294 -4.52 -21.41 -25.44
CA GLN A 294 -4.44 -22.76 -26.02
C GLN A 294 -4.99 -22.84 -27.45
N PRO A 295 -6.17 -22.28 -27.81
CA PRO A 295 -6.67 -22.33 -29.17
C PRO A 295 -5.75 -21.66 -30.20
N ALA A 296 -5.04 -20.59 -29.81
CA ALA A 296 -4.08 -19.92 -30.68
C ALA A 296 -2.82 -20.77 -30.88
N PHE A 297 -2.31 -21.40 -29.81
CA PHE A 297 -1.21 -22.36 -29.91
C PHE A 297 -1.58 -23.58 -30.76
N ASP A 298 -2.79 -24.12 -30.62
CA ASP A 298 -3.26 -25.24 -31.45
C ASP A 298 -3.27 -24.86 -32.94
N ARG A 299 -3.76 -23.66 -33.28
CA ARG A 299 -3.71 -23.13 -34.66
C ARG A 299 -2.27 -23.05 -35.19
N TRP A 300 -1.33 -22.56 -34.39
CA TRP A 300 0.08 -22.51 -34.79
C TRP A 300 0.63 -23.92 -35.04
N THR A 301 0.43 -24.85 -34.10
CA THR A 301 0.98 -26.21 -34.24
C THR A 301 0.47 -26.92 -35.49
N ASN A 302 -0.80 -26.73 -35.86
CA ASN A 302 -1.45 -27.35 -37.01
C ASN A 302 -0.90 -26.88 -38.38
N GLN A 303 -0.07 -25.84 -38.44
CA GLN A 303 0.55 -25.37 -39.67
C GLN A 303 1.69 -26.26 -40.16
N SER A 304 2.29 -27.06 -39.27
CA SER A 304 3.35 -28.02 -39.61
C SER A 304 3.07 -29.39 -38.98
N PRO A 305 3.02 -30.47 -39.78
CA PRO A 305 2.88 -31.83 -39.25
C PRO A 305 4.00 -32.22 -38.29
N GLU A 306 5.22 -31.74 -38.52
CA GLU A 306 6.37 -31.99 -37.65
C GLU A 306 6.16 -31.32 -36.28
N LEU A 307 5.75 -30.04 -36.26
CA LEU A 307 5.47 -29.31 -35.03
C LEU A 307 4.29 -29.91 -34.26
N THR A 308 3.20 -30.24 -34.97
CA THR A 308 2.04 -30.94 -34.39
C THR A 308 2.47 -32.23 -33.70
N THR A 309 3.29 -33.03 -34.38
CA THR A 309 3.77 -34.31 -33.86
C THR A 309 4.67 -34.07 -32.64
N ALA A 310 5.62 -33.14 -32.72
CA ALA A 310 6.54 -32.83 -31.62
C ALA A 310 5.79 -32.37 -30.37
N VAL A 311 4.86 -31.42 -30.49
CA VAL A 311 4.08 -30.89 -29.36
C VAL A 311 3.14 -31.96 -28.79
N SER A 312 2.47 -32.74 -29.65
CA SER A 312 1.59 -33.83 -29.20
C SER A 312 2.36 -34.92 -28.47
N THR A 313 3.50 -35.36 -29.01
CA THR A 313 4.39 -36.34 -28.38
C THR A 313 4.92 -35.82 -27.04
N TYR A 314 5.36 -34.56 -26.98
CA TYR A 314 5.78 -33.93 -25.74
C TYR A 314 4.66 -33.93 -24.70
N HIS A 315 3.47 -33.43 -25.05
CA HIS A 315 2.31 -33.42 -24.16
C HIS A 315 1.96 -34.81 -23.65
N GLN A 316 1.94 -35.82 -24.51
CA GLN A 316 1.66 -37.20 -24.09
C GLN A 316 2.72 -37.73 -23.12
N ALA A 317 4.00 -37.45 -23.38
CA ALA A 317 5.11 -37.90 -22.55
C ALA A 317 5.08 -37.27 -21.14
N VAL A 318 4.75 -35.97 -21.03
CA VAL A 318 4.77 -35.27 -19.74
C VAL A 318 3.42 -35.29 -18.99
N LYS A 319 2.31 -35.66 -19.64
CA LYS A 319 0.96 -35.61 -19.04
C LYS A 319 0.84 -36.37 -17.72
N GLN A 320 1.20 -37.66 -17.69
CA GLN A 320 1.08 -38.46 -16.47
C GLN A 320 2.10 -38.03 -15.40
N PRO A 321 3.38 -37.78 -15.74
CA PRO A 321 4.33 -37.19 -14.79
C PRO A 321 3.83 -35.89 -14.17
N MET A 322 3.32 -34.94 -14.96
CA MET A 322 2.78 -33.67 -14.48
C MET A 322 1.58 -33.86 -13.55
N LEU A 323 0.65 -34.75 -13.89
CA LEU A 323 -0.50 -35.06 -13.03
C LEU A 323 -0.06 -35.66 -11.69
N TRP A 324 0.93 -36.55 -11.71
CA TRP A 324 1.50 -37.13 -10.50
C TRP A 324 2.21 -36.07 -9.64
N MET A 325 3.03 -35.23 -10.25
CA MET A 325 3.70 -34.09 -9.61
C MET A 325 2.69 -33.14 -8.96
N GLN A 326 1.62 -32.80 -9.67
CA GLN A 326 0.56 -31.93 -9.18
C GLN A 326 -0.14 -32.51 -7.95
N ARG A 327 -0.51 -33.80 -7.99
CA ARG A 327 -1.12 -34.48 -6.85
C ARG A 327 -0.18 -34.51 -5.66
N ARG A 328 1.10 -34.86 -5.88
CA ARG A 328 2.10 -34.94 -4.82
C ARG A 328 2.37 -33.57 -4.18
N ALA A 329 2.53 -32.52 -4.99
CA ALA A 329 2.72 -31.16 -4.50
C ALA A 329 1.50 -30.68 -3.68
N ALA A 330 0.28 -30.98 -4.13
CA ALA A 330 -0.93 -30.69 -3.39
C ALA A 330 -1.01 -31.47 -2.07
N GLU A 331 -0.72 -32.77 -2.07
CA GLU A 331 -0.70 -33.61 -0.87
C GLU A 331 0.31 -33.11 0.18
N GLN A 332 1.53 -32.78 -0.23
CA GLN A 332 2.57 -32.23 0.66
C GLN A 332 2.15 -30.87 1.24
N SER A 333 1.57 -30.01 0.40
CA SER A 333 1.03 -28.73 0.85
C SER A 333 -0.11 -28.90 1.85
N GLU A 334 -1.09 -29.77 1.60
CA GLU A 334 -2.20 -30.03 2.54
C GLU A 334 -1.73 -30.59 3.88
N GLN A 335 -0.67 -31.39 3.88
CA GLN A 335 -0.06 -31.86 5.12
C GLN A 335 0.56 -30.69 5.91
N LYS A 336 1.31 -29.82 5.23
CA LYS A 336 2.05 -28.71 5.88
C LYS A 336 1.19 -27.53 6.26
N LYS A 337 0.14 -27.22 5.50
CA LYS A 337 -0.80 -26.12 5.78
C LYS A 337 -1.40 -26.17 7.19
N ARG A 338 -1.52 -27.35 7.79
CA ARG A 338 -2.09 -27.54 9.14
C ARG A 338 -1.26 -26.90 10.24
N ASP A 339 0.04 -26.73 9.99
CA ASP A 339 0.98 -26.15 10.96
C ASP A 339 1.05 -24.60 10.85
N TYR A 340 0.38 -24.01 9.86
CA TYR A 340 0.49 -22.58 9.53
C TYR A 340 -0.90 -21.90 9.51
N LEU A 341 -0.99 -20.73 10.16
CA LEU A 341 -2.22 -19.92 10.14
C LEU A 341 -2.34 -19.15 8.83
N GLU A 342 -3.55 -18.97 8.29
CA GLU A 342 -3.75 -18.01 7.20
C GLU A 342 -3.48 -16.59 7.70
N LEU A 343 -2.60 -15.87 7.00
CA LEU A 343 -2.22 -14.52 7.37
C LEU A 343 -3.44 -13.59 7.47
N ASP A 344 -4.37 -13.69 6.51
CA ASP A 344 -5.62 -12.92 6.50
C ASP A 344 -6.53 -13.21 7.71
N HIS A 345 -6.52 -14.44 8.22
CA HIS A 345 -7.28 -14.80 9.42
C HIS A 345 -6.62 -14.30 10.71
N LEU A 346 -5.29 -14.24 10.74
CA LEU A 346 -4.53 -13.78 11.90
C LEU A 346 -4.72 -12.29 12.14
N THR A 347 -4.70 -11.49 11.07
CA THR A 347 -4.81 -10.02 11.11
C THR A 347 -6.20 -9.52 11.50
N GLY A 348 -7.24 -10.28 11.13
CA GLY A 348 -8.63 -10.03 11.54
C GLY A 348 -8.96 -10.48 12.97
N LYS A 349 -8.07 -11.22 13.64
CA LYS A 349 -8.38 -11.84 14.94
C LYS A 349 -8.47 -10.78 16.04
N PRO A 350 -9.57 -10.74 16.81
CA PRO A 350 -9.72 -9.83 17.93
C PRO A 350 -8.72 -10.18 19.05
N MET A 351 -7.89 -9.23 19.46
CA MET A 351 -6.92 -9.39 20.55
C MET A 351 -6.99 -8.23 21.56
N LYS A 352 -6.55 -8.50 22.79
CA LYS A 352 -6.44 -7.46 23.81
C LYS A 352 -5.18 -6.63 23.52
N PRO A 353 -5.33 -5.31 23.28
CA PRO A 353 -4.18 -4.45 23.02
C PRO A 353 -3.20 -4.44 24.20
N THR A 354 -1.90 -4.41 23.90
CA THR A 354 -0.84 -4.30 24.92
C THR A 354 -0.50 -2.83 25.16
N ASN A 355 -0.27 -2.45 26.41
CA ASN A 355 0.28 -1.13 26.73
C ASN A 355 1.81 -1.11 26.81
N ALA A 356 2.47 -2.20 26.40
CA ALA A 356 3.93 -2.27 26.32
C ALA A 356 4.44 -1.13 25.42
N ASP A 357 5.47 -0.43 25.89
CA ASP A 357 6.19 0.66 25.19
C ASP A 357 5.37 1.91 24.85
N ARG A 358 4.18 2.07 25.44
CA ARG A 358 3.44 3.35 25.38
C ARG A 358 3.91 4.29 26.48
N PRO A 359 4.08 5.59 26.18
CA PRO A 359 4.33 6.59 27.22
C PRO A 359 3.22 6.63 28.26
N SER A 360 3.60 6.60 29.54
CA SER A 360 2.67 6.60 30.68
C SER A 360 1.79 7.86 30.77
N ILE A 361 2.20 8.94 30.11
CA ILE A 361 1.46 10.21 30.05
C ILE A 361 0.12 10.07 29.31
N TYR A 362 -0.03 9.03 28.48
CA TYR A 362 -1.26 8.72 27.78
C TYR A 362 -2.05 7.72 28.62
N LEU A 363 -3.12 8.19 29.28
CA LEU A 363 -3.99 7.41 30.18
C LEU A 363 -4.33 6.01 29.62
N ASN A 364 -4.53 5.05 30.54
CA ASN A 364 -4.97 3.69 30.23
C ASN A 364 -6.19 3.71 29.30
N GLN A 365 -5.96 3.36 28.03
CA GLN A 365 -7.04 3.26 27.06
C GLN A 365 -7.92 2.05 27.35
N SER A 366 -9.13 2.12 26.78
CA SER A 366 -10.16 1.09 26.86
C SER A 366 -9.57 -0.31 26.63
N PRO A 367 -9.77 -1.29 27.53
CA PRO A 367 -9.32 -2.67 27.35
C PRO A 367 -10.13 -3.43 26.28
N ARG A 368 -10.80 -2.68 25.39
CA ARG A 368 -11.65 -3.23 24.33
C ARG A 368 -10.78 -4.00 23.36
N VAL A 369 -11.20 -5.24 23.17
CA VAL A 369 -10.65 -6.13 22.17
C VAL A 369 -10.85 -5.53 20.79
N ARG A 370 -9.80 -5.54 19.96
CA ARG A 370 -9.83 -5.04 18.58
C ARG A 370 -8.91 -5.90 17.69
N PRO A 371 -9.04 -5.82 16.35
CA PRO A 371 -8.04 -6.39 15.45
C PRO A 371 -6.67 -5.76 15.73
N LEU A 372 -5.59 -6.56 15.70
CA LEU A 372 -4.21 -6.06 15.87
C LEU A 372 -3.82 -5.11 14.73
N THR A 373 -4.25 -5.45 13.53
CA THR A 373 -3.92 -4.71 12.31
C THR A 373 -5.20 -4.19 11.68
N PRO A 374 -5.82 -3.15 12.24
CA PRO A 374 -7.10 -2.67 11.71
C PRO A 374 -6.91 -1.98 10.35
N ALA A 375 -7.95 -2.03 9.52
CA ALA A 375 -8.01 -1.37 8.21
C ALA A 375 -7.98 0.17 8.30
N ASN A 376 -8.40 0.71 9.44
CA ASN A 376 -8.42 2.12 9.77
C ASN A 376 -8.24 2.28 11.29
N SER A 377 -7.78 3.45 11.73
CA SER A 377 -7.61 3.68 13.17
C SER A 377 -7.72 5.14 13.55
N ASN A 378 -8.24 5.38 14.76
CA ASN A 378 -8.19 6.66 15.45
C ASN A 378 -7.05 6.67 16.50
N LEU A 379 -6.04 5.82 16.33
CA LEU A 379 -4.87 5.75 17.19
C LEU A 379 -3.59 6.12 16.45
N PRO A 380 -2.57 6.57 17.20
CA PRO A 380 -1.25 6.77 16.67
C PRO A 380 -0.72 5.52 15.97
N TYR A 381 -0.18 5.72 14.78
CA TYR A 381 0.26 4.65 13.89
C TYR A 381 1.38 3.81 14.50
N ASN A 382 2.33 4.45 15.17
CA ASN A 382 3.43 3.76 15.86
C ASN A 382 2.92 2.83 16.98
N TRP A 383 1.80 3.15 17.63
CA TRP A 383 1.25 2.29 18.68
C TRP A 383 0.64 1.01 18.12
N LEU A 384 0.03 1.09 16.93
CA LEU A 384 -0.52 -0.08 16.25
C LEU A 384 0.62 -0.98 15.76
N GLU A 385 1.69 -0.38 15.24
CA GLU A 385 2.88 -1.10 14.78
C GLU A 385 3.56 -1.86 15.92
N ILE A 386 3.73 -1.23 17.09
CA ILE A 386 4.24 -1.89 18.31
C ILE A 386 3.35 -3.08 18.72
N GLU A 387 2.02 -2.92 18.68
CA GLU A 387 1.10 -4.03 18.99
C GLU A 387 1.22 -5.16 17.96
N ALA A 388 1.29 -4.81 16.67
CA ALA A 388 1.40 -5.78 15.59
C ALA A 388 2.73 -6.54 15.60
N ASN A 389 3.78 -6.00 16.24
CA ASN A 389 5.05 -6.73 16.43
C ASN A 389 4.89 -8.00 17.26
N SER A 390 3.78 -8.19 18.00
CA SER A 390 3.48 -9.48 18.64
C SER A 390 3.26 -10.61 17.63
N LEU A 391 3.05 -10.29 16.34
CA LEU A 391 2.90 -11.27 15.27
C LEU A 391 4.25 -11.79 14.76
N VAL A 392 5.35 -11.10 15.04
CA VAL A 392 6.70 -11.53 14.63
C VAL A 392 7.03 -12.90 15.22
N GLY A 393 7.57 -13.78 14.39
CA GLY A 393 7.85 -15.18 14.72
C GLY A 393 6.66 -16.13 14.53
N THR A 394 5.46 -15.63 14.24
CA THR A 394 4.29 -16.48 13.98
C THR A 394 4.43 -17.20 12.64
N LEU A 395 4.11 -18.50 12.63
CA LEU A 395 4.03 -19.32 11.42
C LEU A 395 2.73 -19.00 10.67
N VAL A 396 2.87 -18.45 9.47
CA VAL A 396 1.74 -18.07 8.61
C VAL A 396 1.89 -18.61 7.20
N ARG A 397 0.76 -18.81 6.54
CA ARG A 397 0.67 -19.09 5.11
C ARG A 397 -0.10 -17.99 4.39
N THR A 398 0.30 -17.76 3.16
CA THR A 398 -0.23 -16.72 2.28
C THR A 398 -0.53 -17.30 0.89
N GLY A 399 -1.24 -16.52 0.08
CA GLY A 399 -1.71 -16.92 -1.25
C GLY A 399 -0.64 -16.81 -2.35
N GLN A 400 -1.12 -16.68 -3.58
CA GLN A 400 -0.30 -16.65 -4.79
C GLN A 400 0.66 -15.46 -4.76
N SER A 401 1.94 -15.73 -4.98
CA SER A 401 2.95 -14.70 -5.17
C SER A 401 3.16 -14.36 -6.63
N PHE A 402 3.55 -13.12 -6.81
CA PHE A 402 3.80 -12.48 -8.09
C PHE A 402 5.24 -11.97 -8.03
N PRO A 403 6.08 -12.41 -8.97
CA PRO A 403 7.47 -12.00 -9.02
C PRO A 403 7.58 -10.51 -9.40
N PRO A 404 8.72 -9.86 -9.10
CA PRO A 404 8.96 -8.51 -9.54
C PRO A 404 9.06 -8.47 -11.08
N MET A 405 8.41 -7.48 -11.71
CA MET A 405 8.42 -7.32 -13.18
C MET A 405 9.78 -6.88 -13.72
N ASN A 406 10.48 -6.03 -12.96
CA ASN A 406 11.83 -5.51 -13.26
C ASN A 406 12.84 -6.03 -12.22
N ALA A 407 14.05 -5.44 -12.16
CA ALA A 407 15.18 -5.80 -11.28
C ALA A 407 14.93 -5.74 -9.75
N GLY A 408 13.69 -5.93 -9.29
CA GLY A 408 13.39 -6.14 -7.88
C GLY A 408 13.81 -7.53 -7.42
N GLU A 409 14.05 -7.64 -6.13
CA GLU A 409 14.53 -8.88 -5.52
C GLU A 409 13.42 -9.66 -4.81
N ALA A 410 12.29 -9.03 -4.48
CA ALA A 410 11.23 -9.63 -3.67
C ALA A 410 9.97 -9.98 -4.48
N SER A 411 9.40 -11.15 -4.19
CA SER A 411 8.07 -11.55 -4.65
C SER A 411 6.99 -11.05 -3.69
N TRP A 412 5.83 -10.74 -4.25
CA TRP A 412 4.73 -10.10 -3.54
C TRP A 412 3.46 -10.93 -3.61
N VAL A 413 2.73 -11.02 -2.50
CA VAL A 413 1.37 -11.55 -2.47
C VAL A 413 0.42 -10.36 -2.32
N PRO A 414 -0.55 -10.21 -3.25
CA PRO A 414 -1.34 -9.00 -3.37
C PRO A 414 -2.20 -8.75 -2.15
N PHE A 415 -2.53 -7.48 -2.00
CA PHE A 415 -3.22 -6.99 -0.85
C PHE A 415 -4.61 -7.61 -0.71
N SER A 416 -4.86 -8.41 0.33
CA SER A 416 -6.22 -8.51 0.88
C SER A 416 -6.59 -7.13 1.45
N GLN A 417 -7.84 -6.88 1.86
CA GLN A 417 -8.36 -5.51 1.97
C GLN A 417 -7.60 -4.50 2.90
N SER A 418 -6.54 -4.90 3.59
CA SER A 418 -5.63 -3.99 4.30
C SER A 418 -4.19 -4.49 4.42
N TYR A 419 -3.80 -5.61 3.76
CA TYR A 419 -2.57 -6.34 4.10
C TYR A 419 -1.89 -6.90 2.87
N ALA A 420 -0.57 -6.79 2.74
CA ALA A 420 0.23 -7.56 1.79
C ALA A 420 1.34 -8.31 2.51
N SER A 421 1.81 -9.38 1.86
CA SER A 421 3.04 -10.04 2.28
C SER A 421 4.07 -10.06 1.16
N HIS A 422 5.34 -10.00 1.54
CA HIS A 422 6.45 -10.11 0.61
C HIS A 422 7.56 -10.96 1.20
N PHE A 423 8.40 -11.50 0.32
CA PHE A 423 9.53 -12.31 0.71
C PHE A 423 10.58 -12.28 -0.40
N MET A 424 11.84 -12.49 0.00
CA MET A 424 12.90 -12.81 -0.94
C MET A 424 12.67 -14.24 -1.44
N PRO A 425 12.57 -14.50 -2.76
CA PRO A 425 12.49 -15.84 -3.28
C PRO A 425 13.63 -16.69 -2.73
N PRO A 426 13.32 -17.85 -2.12
CA PRO A 426 14.37 -18.70 -1.56
C PRO A 426 15.24 -19.24 -2.68
N LYS A 427 16.54 -19.41 -2.42
CA LYS A 427 17.41 -20.10 -3.36
C LYS A 427 16.97 -21.56 -3.47
N ILE A 428 16.37 -21.91 -4.61
CA ILE A 428 15.92 -23.29 -4.85
C ILE A 428 17.14 -24.18 -5.06
N PRO A 429 17.26 -25.32 -4.33
CA PRO A 429 18.35 -26.27 -4.53
C PRO A 429 18.42 -26.76 -5.98
N ALA A 430 19.63 -26.90 -6.53
CA ALA A 430 19.85 -27.36 -7.91
C ALA A 430 19.14 -28.70 -8.18
N LEU A 431 19.15 -29.61 -7.21
CA LEU A 431 18.48 -30.91 -7.30
C LEU A 431 16.97 -30.80 -7.57
N ILE A 432 16.29 -29.78 -7.03
CA ILE A 432 14.85 -29.59 -7.26
C ILE A 432 14.61 -29.10 -8.68
N ARG A 433 15.43 -28.17 -9.17
CA ARG A 433 15.40 -27.74 -10.57
C ARG A 433 15.63 -28.93 -11.49
N GLU A 434 16.70 -29.69 -11.26
CA GLU A 434 17.03 -30.88 -12.04
C GLU A 434 15.88 -31.90 -12.04
N HIS A 435 15.21 -32.10 -10.90
CA HIS A 435 14.06 -33.00 -10.82
C HIS A 435 12.86 -32.51 -11.63
N VAL A 436 12.54 -31.21 -11.55
CA VAL A 436 11.45 -30.61 -12.32
C VAL A 436 11.77 -30.66 -13.82
N GLU A 437 12.97 -30.25 -14.22
CA GLU A 437 13.45 -30.30 -15.61
C GLU A 437 13.42 -31.73 -16.16
N ALA A 438 13.96 -32.70 -15.43
CA ALA A 438 13.95 -34.10 -15.83
C ALA A 438 12.54 -34.67 -15.98
N THR A 439 11.63 -34.32 -15.07
CA THR A 439 10.23 -34.81 -15.12
C THR A 439 9.45 -34.17 -16.27
N LEU A 440 9.78 -32.92 -16.62
CA LEU A 440 9.19 -32.19 -17.73
C LEU A 440 9.93 -32.43 -19.07
N LEU A 441 10.94 -33.31 -19.08
CA LEU A 441 11.80 -33.61 -20.23
C LEU A 441 12.42 -32.34 -20.85
N VAL A 442 12.72 -31.34 -20.01
CA VAL A 442 13.31 -30.06 -20.41
C VAL A 442 14.83 -30.15 -20.30
N THR A 443 15.52 -29.68 -21.34
CA THR A 443 16.98 -29.52 -21.38
C THR A 443 17.33 -28.24 -22.13
N GLN A 444 18.60 -27.83 -22.12
CA GLN A 444 19.04 -26.68 -22.92
C GLN A 444 18.75 -26.84 -24.42
N SER A 445 18.83 -28.06 -24.95
CA SER A 445 18.54 -28.35 -26.37
C SER A 445 17.07 -28.68 -26.64
N HIS A 446 16.28 -28.97 -25.60
CA HIS A 446 14.86 -29.30 -25.69
C HIS A 446 14.07 -28.45 -24.68
N PRO A 447 13.78 -27.18 -25.03
CA PRO A 447 12.97 -26.30 -24.18
C PRO A 447 11.54 -26.82 -24.01
N PRO A 448 10.79 -26.33 -22.99
CA PRO A 448 9.40 -26.72 -22.79
C PRO A 448 8.53 -26.36 -24.00
N LEU A 449 7.74 -27.32 -24.47
CA LEU A 449 6.77 -27.14 -25.56
C LEU A 449 5.32 -26.99 -25.06
N SER A 450 5.14 -26.77 -23.75
CA SER A 450 3.83 -26.49 -23.15
C SER A 450 3.94 -25.33 -22.19
N LEU A 451 2.88 -24.51 -22.14
CA LEU A 451 2.83 -23.36 -21.24
C LEU A 451 2.91 -23.79 -19.76
N PRO A 452 2.21 -24.85 -19.28
CA PRO A 452 2.35 -25.30 -17.90
C PRO A 452 3.76 -25.75 -17.51
N ALA A 453 4.51 -26.37 -18.43
CA ALA A 453 5.91 -26.74 -18.17
C ALA A 453 6.80 -25.50 -18.10
N ALA A 454 6.62 -24.56 -19.04
CA ALA A 454 7.37 -23.31 -19.06
C ALA A 454 7.10 -22.43 -17.82
N ILE A 455 5.84 -22.37 -17.35
CA ILE A 455 5.46 -21.70 -16.10
C ILE A 455 6.18 -22.33 -14.91
N ALA A 456 6.25 -23.67 -14.84
CA ALA A 456 6.91 -24.34 -13.73
C ALA A 456 8.41 -24.05 -13.66
N ILE A 457 9.08 -23.94 -14.81
CA ILE A 457 10.51 -23.57 -14.87
C ILE A 457 10.70 -22.10 -14.47
N ASP A 458 9.93 -21.18 -15.05
CA ASP A 458 10.02 -19.75 -14.72
C ASP A 458 9.67 -19.45 -13.24
N ALA A 459 8.74 -20.21 -12.65
CA ALA A 459 8.42 -20.10 -11.23
C ALA A 459 9.62 -20.40 -10.32
N ILE A 460 10.53 -21.30 -10.73
CA ILE A 460 11.77 -21.60 -10.00
C ILE A 460 12.72 -20.40 -10.06
N ASP A 461 12.78 -19.73 -11.20
CA ASP A 461 13.68 -18.59 -11.43
C ASP A 461 13.19 -17.29 -10.78
N ARG A 462 11.88 -17.02 -10.86
CA ARG A 462 11.32 -15.72 -10.49
C ARG A 462 10.59 -15.71 -9.15
N GLY A 463 10.18 -16.86 -8.64
CA GLY A 463 9.42 -16.95 -7.40
C GLY A 463 7.92 -16.68 -7.55
N ALA A 464 7.32 -17.19 -8.64
CA ALA A 464 5.88 -17.20 -8.87
C ALA A 464 5.25 -18.48 -8.26
N PHE A 465 4.80 -18.39 -7.02
CA PHE A 465 4.28 -19.53 -6.27
C PHE A 465 2.78 -19.41 -6.03
N LEU A 466 2.08 -20.53 -5.94
CA LEU A 466 0.66 -20.56 -5.60
C LEU A 466 0.42 -20.26 -4.11
N GLN A 467 1.33 -20.71 -3.25
CA GLN A 467 1.29 -20.47 -1.82
C GLN A 467 2.69 -20.49 -1.22
N ILE A 468 2.85 -19.75 -0.12
CA ILE A 468 4.06 -19.73 0.69
C ILE A 468 3.65 -19.91 2.15
N GLY A 469 4.42 -20.69 2.89
CA GLY A 469 4.38 -20.71 4.34
C GLY A 469 5.72 -20.33 4.92
N GLY A 470 5.70 -19.51 5.97
CA GLY A 470 6.90 -18.94 6.57
C GLY A 470 6.65 -18.37 7.94
N THR A 471 7.69 -17.79 8.53
CA THR A 471 7.59 -17.01 9.75
C THR A 471 7.51 -15.53 9.43
N ILE A 472 6.66 -14.78 10.12
CA ILE A 472 6.64 -13.31 10.03
C ILE A 472 7.96 -12.78 10.60
N ARG A 473 8.78 -12.12 9.78
CA ARG A 473 10.05 -11.52 10.18
C ARG A 473 9.87 -10.08 10.66
N SER A 474 9.05 -9.31 9.96
CA SER A 474 8.75 -7.93 10.32
C SER A 474 7.32 -7.59 9.94
N VAL A 475 6.75 -6.62 10.66
CA VAL A 475 5.45 -6.03 10.37
C VAL A 475 5.64 -4.53 10.25
N ALA A 476 5.19 -3.96 9.13
CA ALA A 476 5.25 -2.53 8.89
C ALA A 476 3.87 -2.01 8.51
N MET A 477 3.64 -0.72 8.75
CA MET A 477 2.40 -0.07 8.37
C MET A 477 2.68 1.17 7.55
N SER A 478 1.88 1.42 6.52
CA SER A 478 1.82 2.73 5.91
C SER A 478 0.39 3.12 5.50
N PRO A 479 0.19 4.37 5.09
CA PRO A 479 -1.06 4.78 4.48
C PRO A 479 -1.28 4.09 3.13
N SER A 480 -2.49 3.59 2.86
CA SER A 480 -2.80 2.91 1.59
C SER A 480 -2.71 3.87 0.41
N VAL A 481 -3.35 5.04 0.50
CA VAL A 481 -3.51 5.97 -0.64
C VAL A 481 -2.18 6.57 -1.11
N VAL A 482 -1.27 6.93 -0.20
CA VAL A 482 0.05 7.49 -0.55
C VAL A 482 0.89 6.50 -1.36
N ARG A 483 0.85 5.20 -1.01
CA ARG A 483 1.60 4.16 -1.73
C ARG A 483 1.26 4.13 -3.21
N PHE A 484 -0.02 4.28 -3.55
CA PHE A 484 -0.48 4.26 -4.93
C PHE A 484 -0.28 5.62 -5.63
N GLY A 485 -0.35 6.75 -4.91
CA GLY A 485 -0.20 8.08 -5.48
C GLY A 485 1.24 8.48 -5.81
N ASN A 486 2.22 7.99 -5.05
CA ASN A 486 3.64 8.28 -5.27
C ASN A 486 4.51 7.02 -5.05
N PRO A 487 4.46 6.06 -5.98
CA PRO A 487 5.29 4.86 -5.88
C PRO A 487 6.76 5.21 -6.16
N VAL A 488 7.67 4.92 -5.23
CA VAL A 488 9.09 4.78 -5.58
C VAL A 488 9.29 3.52 -6.45
N PRO A 489 10.40 3.37 -7.20
CA PRO A 489 10.57 2.26 -8.16
C PRO A 489 10.36 0.85 -7.57
N GLU A 490 10.74 0.62 -6.32
CA GLU A 490 10.50 -0.65 -5.60
C GLU A 490 9.03 -0.82 -5.19
N MET A 491 8.30 0.30 -5.05
CA MET A 491 6.87 0.33 -4.74
C MET A 491 5.99 0.21 -5.97
N SER A 492 6.45 0.64 -7.16
CA SER A 492 5.65 0.47 -8.39
C SER A 492 5.40 -1.01 -8.68
N GLN A 493 6.34 -1.89 -8.33
CA GLN A 493 6.16 -3.34 -8.36
C GLN A 493 5.02 -3.83 -7.44
N ARG A 494 4.76 -3.12 -6.34
CA ARG A 494 3.66 -3.42 -5.39
C ARG A 494 2.30 -2.98 -5.91
N VAL A 495 2.28 -1.92 -6.72
CA VAL A 495 1.07 -1.33 -7.32
C VAL A 495 0.55 -2.19 -8.49
N LEU A 496 1.46 -2.88 -9.19
CA LEU A 496 1.20 -3.68 -10.38
C LEU A 496 0.38 -4.95 -10.17
N LEU A 497 0.11 -5.33 -8.91
CA LEU A 497 -0.69 -6.53 -8.63
C LEU A 497 -2.19 -6.34 -8.75
N GLY A 498 -2.65 -5.18 -9.25
CA GLY A 498 -4.00 -4.97 -9.81
C GLY A 498 -5.20 -5.14 -8.87
N LYS A 499 -5.00 -5.61 -7.64
CA LYS A 499 -6.06 -5.83 -6.66
C LYS A 499 -6.19 -4.60 -5.78
N PHE A 500 -6.67 -3.53 -6.40
CA PHE A 500 -7.10 -2.36 -5.65
C PHE A 500 -8.19 -2.74 -4.67
N HIS A 501 -8.05 -2.23 -3.45
CA HIS A 501 -9.15 -2.13 -2.52
C HIS A 501 -10.33 -1.42 -3.18
N ASN A 502 -11.51 -2.03 -3.08
CA ASN A 502 -12.74 -1.28 -3.19
C ASN A 502 -12.86 -0.44 -1.91
N PHE A 503 -12.35 0.78 -1.95
CA PHE A 503 -12.57 1.78 -0.91
C PHE A 503 -14.01 2.29 -1.00
N ASN A 504 -14.98 1.41 -0.75
CA ASN A 504 -16.38 1.79 -0.69
C ASN A 504 -16.63 2.49 0.65
N SER A 505 -16.45 3.82 0.63
CA SER A 505 -16.98 4.86 1.52
C SER A 505 -17.04 4.63 3.05
N SER A 506 -16.49 5.60 3.78
CA SER A 506 -16.54 5.84 5.24
C SER A 506 -15.85 4.78 6.12
N PRO A 507 -14.69 5.09 6.73
CA PRO A 507 -13.99 6.38 6.75
C PRO A 507 -13.36 6.77 5.40
N PRO A 508 -12.88 8.03 5.24
CA PRO A 508 -12.16 8.47 4.02
C PRO A 508 -11.03 7.51 3.67
N ALA A 509 -10.78 7.28 2.38
CA ALA A 509 -9.71 6.39 1.91
C ALA A 509 -8.32 6.81 2.43
N THR A 510 -8.13 8.10 2.69
CA THR A 510 -6.93 8.67 3.31
C THR A 510 -6.70 8.26 4.77
N ARG A 511 -7.67 7.59 5.41
CA ARG A 511 -7.51 6.93 6.72
C ARG A 511 -7.23 5.44 6.61
N SER A 512 -7.28 4.87 5.41
CA SER A 512 -7.02 3.45 5.20
C SER A 512 -5.55 3.14 5.41
N LEU A 513 -5.32 2.02 6.10
CA LEU A 513 -4.01 1.51 6.46
C LEU A 513 -3.67 0.31 5.58
N ALA A 514 -2.42 0.25 5.16
CA ALA A 514 -1.84 -0.87 4.44
C ALA A 514 -0.72 -1.47 5.29
N TRP A 515 -0.97 -2.68 5.77
CA TRP A 515 -0.03 -3.48 6.54
C TRP A 515 0.84 -4.31 5.61
N GLU A 516 2.11 -4.41 5.93
CA GLU A 516 3.07 -5.22 5.20
C GLU A 516 3.71 -6.23 6.14
N PHE A 517 3.71 -7.48 5.69
CA PHE A 517 4.36 -8.59 6.38
C PHE A 517 5.55 -9.04 5.54
N GLU A 518 6.76 -8.93 6.10
CA GLU A 518 7.93 -9.60 5.55
C GLU A 518 7.93 -11.04 6.06
N LEU A 519 7.94 -12.00 5.15
CA LEU A 519 7.98 -13.42 5.49
C LEU A 519 9.37 -13.99 5.25
N ASP A 520 9.84 -14.82 6.19
CA ASP A 520 10.95 -15.74 6.00
C ASP A 520 10.38 -17.12 5.57
N PRO A 521 10.46 -17.49 4.28
CA PRO A 521 9.83 -18.70 3.77
C PRO A 521 10.41 -19.98 4.39
N LYS A 522 9.53 -20.88 4.84
CA LYS A 522 9.86 -22.23 5.30
C LYS A 522 9.44 -23.29 4.29
N TRP A 523 8.45 -22.99 3.46
CA TRP A 523 8.08 -23.79 2.32
C TRP A 523 7.41 -22.94 1.24
N ILE A 524 7.47 -23.42 0.01
CA ILE A 524 6.80 -22.83 -1.16
C ILE A 524 6.05 -23.93 -1.92
N GLN A 525 4.94 -23.54 -2.54
CA GLN A 525 4.13 -24.42 -3.37
C GLN A 525 3.95 -23.79 -4.75
N HIS A 526 4.36 -24.52 -5.79
CA HIS A 526 3.91 -24.34 -7.16
C HIS A 526 2.88 -25.42 -7.52
N GLN A 527 2.23 -25.33 -8.68
CA GLN A 527 1.28 -26.36 -9.13
C GLN A 527 1.96 -27.74 -9.28
N LEU A 528 3.22 -27.77 -9.72
CA LEU A 528 3.94 -29.02 -10.02
C LEU A 528 4.95 -29.43 -8.94
N PHE A 529 5.28 -28.57 -7.98
CA PHE A 529 6.25 -28.93 -6.97
C PHE A 529 5.97 -28.25 -5.64
N PHE A 530 6.43 -28.91 -4.59
CA PHE A 530 6.43 -28.40 -3.22
C PHE A 530 7.86 -28.50 -2.70
N LEU A 531 8.33 -27.45 -2.02
CA LEU A 531 9.68 -27.41 -1.46
C LEU A 531 9.64 -26.94 -0.02
N GLU A 532 10.22 -27.72 0.88
CA GLU A 532 10.61 -27.27 2.22
C GLU A 532 11.99 -26.60 2.16
N ILE A 533 12.11 -25.48 2.84
CA ILE A 533 13.29 -24.63 2.83
C ILE A 533 13.98 -24.81 4.16
N GLU A 534 15.11 -25.51 4.15
CA GLU A 534 15.96 -25.64 5.34
C GLU A 534 16.50 -24.26 5.70
N THR A 535 16.14 -23.78 6.88
CA THR A 535 16.70 -22.51 7.36
C THR A 535 18.15 -22.79 7.75
N THR A 536 19.09 -22.35 6.92
CA THR A 536 20.46 -22.18 7.39
C THR A 536 20.41 -21.04 8.41
N VAL A 537 20.37 -21.39 9.69
CA VAL A 537 20.58 -20.43 10.77
C VAL A 537 22.00 -19.92 10.59
N SER A 538 22.13 -18.77 9.90
CA SER A 538 23.36 -18.02 9.85
C SER A 538 23.58 -17.45 11.24
N THR A 539 24.21 -18.23 12.12
CA THR A 539 24.90 -17.70 13.30
C THR A 539 25.99 -16.75 12.80
N LYS A 540 25.67 -15.45 12.81
CA LYS A 540 26.67 -14.37 12.81
C LYS A 540 26.53 -13.61 14.10
#